data_AF-A0A7C4R6W2-F1
#
_entry.id   AF-A0A7C4R6W2-F1
#
_cell.length_a   1.000
_cell.length_b   1.000
_cell.length_c   1.000
_cell.angle_alpha   90.00
_cell.angle_beta   90.00
_cell.angle_gamma   90.00
#
_symmetry.space_group_name_H-M   'P 1'
#
loop_
_entity.id
_entity.type
_entity.pdbx_description
1 polymer ?
#
loop_
_entity_poly.entity_id
_entity_poly.type
_entity_poly.pdbx_seq_one_letter_code
_entity_poly.pdbx_strand_id
1 'polypeptide(L)'
;MNNLKDFELFRNEKIEFSLRPHPLSFMRYYSVCLYLGFLAMALYMLYKWLNQNVWLNPSISWILNVLFGIIPGVSPEELVSLIIFWAILVLSGFLIGVSWVSKMPLLYMILIGSSGTLLEVYLFPEALTKIATLLFSAVLGLFLVEVYRRGHRFFLTSYRIIAVKKFIWKEVREVMYDKITDIYVHQGLLGRIFNYGTIIPISESGFGLGEDASLAAISAEAAAKRGSLGVIFSGKRSVNRPKASSYFSLYGIPDPKRMRGIIGSKMLEMKETPILRRIEDLLREERRKKKHDENEGA
;
A
#
# COMPACT_ATOMS: atom_id res chain seq x y z
N MET A 1 -19.43 5.10 20.50
CA MET A 1 -18.60 4.03 21.09
C MET A 1 -19.13 2.69 20.58
N ASN A 2 -18.91 2.34 19.31
CA ASN A 2 -19.51 1.16 18.66
C ASN A 2 -18.52 0.53 17.68
N ASN A 3 -18.42 -0.82 17.71
CA ASN A 3 -17.54 -1.74 16.97
C ASN A 3 -16.28 -2.27 17.68
N LEU A 4 -16.45 -2.91 18.83
CA LEU A 4 -15.47 -3.86 19.40
C LEU A 4 -15.85 -5.33 19.13
N LYS A 5 -16.50 -5.62 18.00
CA LYS A 5 -16.74 -7.00 17.54
C LYS A 5 -15.59 -7.54 16.67
N ASP A 6 -14.51 -6.76 16.51
CA ASP A 6 -13.45 -7.12 15.58
C ASP A 6 -12.38 -8.05 16.19
N PHE A 7 -12.18 -7.99 17.51
CA PHE A 7 -11.24 -8.79 18.29
C PHE A 7 -11.69 -8.83 19.75
N GLU A 8 -11.33 -9.89 20.47
CA GLU A 8 -11.63 -10.02 21.90
C GLU A 8 -10.52 -9.39 22.73
N LEU A 9 -10.89 -8.68 23.80
CA LEU A 9 -9.96 -8.10 24.75
C LEU A 9 -9.65 -9.12 25.85
N PHE A 10 -8.38 -9.20 26.27
CA PHE A 10 -8.00 -9.97 27.44
C PHE A 10 -8.60 -9.38 28.72
N ARG A 11 -8.58 -10.18 29.80
CA ARG A 11 -9.07 -9.77 31.11
C ARG A 11 -8.30 -8.53 31.59
N ASN A 12 -9.01 -7.44 31.87
CA ASN A 12 -8.47 -6.11 32.22
C ASN A 12 -7.70 -5.36 31.12
N GLU A 13 -7.75 -5.80 29.86
CA GLU A 13 -7.16 -5.07 28.75
C GLU A 13 -8.01 -3.85 28.37
N LYS A 14 -7.37 -2.66 28.34
CA LYS A 14 -8.00 -1.41 27.92
C LYS A 14 -7.39 -0.94 26.61
N ILE A 15 -8.23 -0.34 25.75
CA ILE A 15 -7.79 0.32 24.53
C ILE A 15 -7.38 1.74 24.89
N GLU A 16 -6.09 2.03 24.77
CA GLU A 16 -5.52 3.35 25.09
C GLU A 16 -5.62 4.28 23.87
N PHE A 17 -5.35 3.76 22.66
CA PHE A 17 -5.39 4.55 21.44
C PHE A 17 -6.05 3.79 20.28
N SER A 18 -6.86 4.52 19.50
CA SER A 18 -7.37 4.07 18.21
C SER A 18 -6.86 5.02 17.13
N LEU A 19 -6.15 4.46 16.15
CA LEU A 19 -5.48 5.20 15.09
C LEU A 19 -6.03 4.76 13.73
N ARG A 20 -6.06 5.73 12.82
CA ARG A 20 -6.42 5.54 11.42
C ARG A 20 -5.31 6.10 10.54
N PRO A 21 -5.10 5.52 9.37
CA PRO A 21 -4.06 6.03 8.49
C PRO A 21 -4.46 7.36 7.84
N HIS A 22 -3.47 8.23 7.69
CA HIS A 22 -3.58 9.50 7.03
C HIS A 22 -3.85 9.30 5.51
N PRO A 23 -4.75 10.09 4.88
CA PRO A 23 -5.04 9.99 3.44
C PRO A 23 -3.79 10.04 2.55
N LEU A 24 -2.86 10.96 2.86
CA LEU A 24 -1.63 11.13 2.09
C LEU A 24 -0.67 9.92 2.15
N SER A 25 -0.83 9.02 3.12
CA SER A 25 -0.06 7.78 3.14
C SER A 25 -0.40 6.90 1.93
N PHE A 26 -1.61 7.00 1.39
CA PHE A 26 -2.06 6.27 0.20
C PHE A 26 -1.89 7.07 -1.10
N MET A 27 -1.13 8.17 -1.09
CA MET A 27 -0.94 9.06 -2.25
C MET A 27 -0.45 8.31 -3.50
N ARG A 28 0.35 7.25 -3.31
CA ARG A 28 0.77 6.36 -4.39
C ARG A 28 -0.42 5.79 -5.18
N TYR A 29 -1.51 5.37 -4.53
CA TYR A 29 -2.70 4.89 -5.23
C TYR A 29 -3.53 6.02 -5.83
N TYR A 30 -3.65 7.14 -5.11
CA TYR A 30 -4.32 8.34 -5.61
C TYR A 30 -3.66 8.88 -6.89
N SER A 31 -2.32 8.84 -6.99
CA SER A 31 -1.61 9.32 -8.18
C SER A 31 -1.91 8.51 -9.43
N VAL A 32 -2.15 7.19 -9.31
CA VAL A 32 -2.54 6.36 -10.47
C VAL A 32 -3.95 6.71 -10.94
N CYS A 33 -4.86 6.95 -10.00
CA CYS A 33 -6.24 7.34 -10.35
C CYS A 33 -6.27 8.73 -11.01
N LEU A 34 -5.51 9.69 -10.46
CA LEU A 34 -5.35 11.01 -11.06
C LEU A 34 -4.69 10.94 -12.44
N TYR A 35 -3.69 10.07 -12.60
CA TYR A 35 -3.05 9.81 -13.89
C TYR A 35 -4.05 9.29 -14.93
N LEU A 36 -4.92 8.33 -14.55
CA LEU A 36 -5.97 7.82 -15.44
C LEU A 36 -6.97 8.91 -15.85
N GLY A 37 -7.39 9.75 -14.91
CA GLY A 37 -8.27 10.89 -15.21
C GLY A 37 -7.61 11.90 -16.16
N PHE A 38 -6.33 12.22 -15.92
CA PHE A 38 -5.55 13.07 -16.81
C PHE A 38 -5.38 12.46 -18.20
N LEU A 39 -5.10 11.15 -18.28
CA LEU A 39 -4.98 10.43 -19.54
C LEU A 39 -6.29 10.44 -20.33
N ALA A 40 -7.43 10.23 -19.67
CA ALA A 40 -8.74 10.33 -20.29
C ALA A 40 -8.98 11.72 -20.89
N MET A 41 -8.64 12.78 -20.14
CA MET A 41 -8.74 14.16 -20.62
C MET A 41 -7.82 14.43 -21.83
N ALA A 42 -6.57 13.97 -21.76
CA ALA A 42 -5.61 14.13 -22.85
C ALA A 42 -6.06 13.41 -24.13
N LEU A 43 -6.58 12.19 -24.00
CA LEU A 43 -7.12 11.42 -25.14
C LEU A 43 -8.39 12.05 -25.71
N TYR A 44 -9.24 12.64 -24.89
CA TYR A 44 -10.40 13.40 -25.36
C TYR A 44 -9.99 14.62 -26.19
N MET A 45 -9.00 15.38 -25.72
CA MET A 45 -8.44 16.50 -26.47
C MET A 45 -7.82 16.05 -27.78
N LEU A 46 -7.07 14.93 -27.77
CA LEU A 46 -6.48 14.35 -28.98
C LEU A 46 -7.56 13.89 -29.96
N TYR A 47 -8.60 13.20 -29.50
CA TYR A 47 -9.70 12.73 -30.34
C TYR A 47 -10.41 13.90 -31.03
N LYS A 48 -10.75 14.95 -30.26
CA LYS A 48 -11.38 16.15 -30.82
C LYS A 48 -10.48 16.84 -31.85
N TRP A 49 -9.18 16.92 -31.57
CA TRP A 49 -8.19 17.45 -32.50
C TRP A 49 -8.08 16.60 -33.77
N LEU A 50 -8.09 15.27 -33.66
CA LEU A 50 -7.97 14.36 -34.80
C LEU A 50 -9.18 14.50 -35.74
N ASN A 51 -10.39 14.43 -35.20
CA ASN A 51 -11.62 14.60 -35.99
C ASN A 51 -11.68 15.99 -36.65
N GLN A 52 -11.23 17.04 -35.95
CA GLN A 52 -11.25 18.40 -36.50
C GLN A 52 -10.22 18.57 -37.65
N ASN A 53 -9.03 17.98 -37.55
CA ASN A 53 -7.97 18.17 -38.56
C ASN A 53 -8.01 17.17 -39.72
N VAL A 54 -8.51 15.95 -39.49
CA VAL A 54 -8.71 14.96 -40.57
C VAL A 54 -9.89 15.37 -41.45
N TRP A 55 -10.96 15.90 -40.87
CA TRP A 55 -12.08 16.49 -41.63
C TRP A 55 -11.64 17.65 -42.54
N LEU A 56 -10.65 18.44 -42.11
CA LEU A 56 -10.15 19.61 -42.85
C LEU A 56 -9.09 19.27 -43.93
N ASN A 57 -8.47 18.08 -43.90
CA ASN A 57 -7.34 17.74 -44.79
C ASN A 57 -7.57 16.43 -45.56
N PRO A 58 -8.04 16.49 -46.82
CA PRO A 58 -8.30 15.32 -47.67
C PRO A 58 -7.09 14.38 -47.86
N SER A 59 -5.88 14.94 -47.83
CA SER A 59 -4.63 14.18 -47.97
C SER A 59 -4.38 13.25 -46.77
N ILE A 60 -4.76 13.67 -45.56
CA ILE A 60 -4.57 12.89 -44.33
C ILE A 60 -5.58 11.74 -44.30
N SER A 61 -6.85 12.00 -44.66
CA SER A 61 -7.87 10.94 -44.75
C SER A 61 -7.54 9.89 -45.81
N TRP A 62 -6.90 10.28 -46.92
CA TRP A 62 -6.46 9.32 -47.93
C TRP A 62 -5.33 8.42 -47.41
N ILE A 63 -4.29 8.98 -46.79
CA ILE A 63 -3.17 8.20 -46.20
C ILE A 63 -3.69 7.23 -45.13
N LEU A 64 -4.61 7.68 -44.27
CA LEU A 64 -5.21 6.85 -43.23
C LEU A 64 -6.04 5.71 -43.82
N ASN A 65 -6.81 5.95 -44.88
CA ASN A 65 -7.56 4.90 -45.57
C ASN A 65 -6.65 3.87 -46.26
N VAL A 66 -5.53 4.29 -46.85
CA VAL A 66 -4.57 3.37 -47.49
C VAL A 66 -3.87 2.49 -46.45
N LEU A 67 -3.52 3.03 -45.29
CA LEU A 67 -2.81 2.30 -44.24
C LEU A 67 -3.73 1.41 -43.39
N PHE A 68 -4.95 1.84 -43.12
CA PHE A 68 -5.83 1.22 -42.11
C PHE A 68 -7.23 0.83 -42.62
N GLY A 69 -7.57 1.10 -43.89
CA GLY A 69 -8.87 0.75 -44.50
C GLY A 69 -9.09 -0.74 -44.77
N ILE A 70 -8.23 -1.62 -44.24
CA ILE A 70 -8.29 -3.07 -44.42
C ILE A 70 -9.37 -3.70 -43.51
N ILE A 71 -9.78 -3.02 -42.43
CA ILE A 71 -10.77 -3.53 -41.48
C ILE A 71 -12.18 -3.05 -41.89
N PRO A 72 -13.09 -3.93 -42.33
CA PRO A 72 -14.44 -3.54 -42.71
C PRO A 72 -15.25 -3.09 -41.48
N GLY A 73 -15.85 -1.90 -41.58
CA GLY A 73 -16.83 -1.40 -40.60
C GLY A 73 -16.29 -0.46 -39.51
N VAL A 74 -14.99 -0.15 -39.48
CA VAL A 74 -14.41 0.81 -38.53
C VAL A 74 -13.80 1.98 -39.29
N SER A 75 -14.09 3.22 -38.86
CA SER A 75 -13.47 4.38 -39.49
C SER A 75 -11.95 4.39 -39.21
N PRO A 76 -11.09 4.77 -40.17
CA PRO A 76 -9.63 4.79 -39.96
C PRO A 76 -9.21 5.68 -38.78
N GLU A 77 -9.99 6.72 -38.50
CA GLU A 77 -9.77 7.67 -37.39
C GLU A 77 -9.94 7.00 -36.01
N GLU A 78 -10.98 6.19 -35.87
CA GLU A 78 -11.25 5.41 -34.66
C GLU A 78 -10.14 4.39 -34.42
N LEU A 79 -9.67 3.73 -35.47
CA LEU A 79 -8.61 2.74 -35.41
C LEU A 79 -7.28 3.36 -34.96
N VAL A 80 -6.91 4.53 -35.50
CA VAL A 80 -5.72 5.28 -35.05
C VAL A 80 -5.86 5.68 -33.58
N SER A 81 -7.03 6.18 -33.18
CA SER A 81 -7.29 6.54 -31.78
C SER A 81 -7.15 5.33 -30.84
N LEU A 82 -7.54 4.14 -31.29
CA LEU A 82 -7.47 2.88 -30.56
C LEU A 82 -6.03 2.39 -30.40
N ILE A 83 -5.22 2.48 -31.47
CA ILE A 83 -3.79 2.13 -31.43
C ILE A 83 -3.06 3.05 -30.44
N ILE A 84 -3.30 4.37 -30.52
CA ILE A 84 -2.68 5.35 -29.63
C ILE A 84 -3.11 5.11 -28.18
N PHE A 85 -4.39 4.81 -27.94
CA PHE A 85 -4.92 4.45 -26.63
C PHE A 85 -4.16 3.27 -26.00
N TRP A 86 -4.02 2.16 -26.74
CA TRP A 86 -3.29 0.98 -26.26
C TRP A 86 -1.81 1.25 -26.06
N ALA A 87 -1.17 1.95 -27.01
CA ALA A 87 0.24 2.29 -26.93
C ALA A 87 0.54 3.09 -25.65
N ILE A 88 -0.27 4.11 -25.35
CA ILE A 88 -0.07 4.93 -24.14
C ILE A 88 -0.41 4.13 -22.86
N LEU A 89 -1.49 3.34 -22.85
CA LEU A 89 -1.86 2.55 -21.67
C LEU A 89 -0.81 1.48 -21.32
N VAL A 90 -0.30 0.75 -22.31
CA VAL A 90 0.70 -0.30 -22.08
C VAL A 90 2.04 0.33 -21.67
N LEU A 91 2.46 1.39 -22.38
CA LEU A 91 3.71 2.09 -22.05
C LEU A 91 3.67 2.68 -20.64
N SER A 92 2.58 3.36 -20.28
CA SER A 92 2.41 3.93 -18.94
C SER A 92 2.25 2.87 -17.86
N GLY A 93 1.48 1.81 -18.11
CA GLY A 93 1.35 0.68 -17.20
C GLY A 93 2.68 -0.01 -16.92
N PHE A 94 3.53 -0.14 -17.96
CA PHE A 94 4.88 -0.66 -17.83
C PHE A 94 5.77 0.25 -16.99
N LEU A 95 5.82 1.56 -17.29
CA LEU A 95 6.61 2.54 -16.54
C LEU A 95 6.21 2.60 -15.05
N ILE A 96 4.90 2.64 -14.77
CA ILE A 96 4.39 2.63 -13.40
C ILE A 96 4.73 1.30 -12.72
N GLY A 97 4.56 0.17 -13.40
CA GLY A 97 4.87 -1.15 -12.85
C GLY A 97 6.34 -1.31 -12.46
N VAL A 98 7.26 -0.83 -13.30
CA VAL A 98 8.70 -0.81 -13.02
C VAL A 98 9.01 0.10 -11.82
N SER A 99 8.46 1.31 -11.79
CA SER A 99 8.64 2.26 -10.68
C SER A 99 8.13 1.68 -9.35
N TRP A 100 7.07 0.87 -9.42
CA TRP A 100 6.38 0.32 -8.27
C TRP A 100 6.94 -1.00 -7.77
N VAL A 101 7.88 -1.60 -8.52
CA VAL A 101 8.39 -2.96 -8.31
C VAL A 101 7.23 -3.94 -8.15
N SER A 102 6.20 -3.79 -8.99
CA SER A 102 5.01 -4.65 -8.97
C SER A 102 4.40 -4.73 -10.36
N LYS A 103 3.97 -5.93 -10.76
CA LYS A 103 3.29 -6.16 -12.05
C LYS A 103 1.81 -5.78 -12.04
N MET A 104 1.25 -5.49 -10.86
CA MET A 104 -0.19 -5.23 -10.68
C MET A 104 -0.72 -4.00 -11.44
N PRO A 105 0.01 -2.86 -11.50
CA PRO A 105 -0.45 -1.70 -12.27
C PRO A 105 -0.60 -2.01 -13.76
N LEU A 106 0.33 -2.78 -14.34
CA LEU A 106 0.25 -3.18 -15.74
C LEU A 106 -0.97 -4.05 -16.02
N LEU A 107 -1.26 -5.03 -15.16
CA LEU A 107 -2.47 -5.86 -15.29
C LEU A 107 -3.74 -5.02 -15.20
N TYR A 108 -3.80 -4.06 -14.27
CA TYR A 108 -4.95 -3.16 -14.14
C TYR A 108 -5.17 -2.31 -15.41
N MET A 109 -4.10 -1.76 -15.98
CA MET A 109 -4.17 -0.95 -17.20
C MET A 109 -4.62 -1.77 -18.41
N ILE A 110 -4.16 -3.02 -18.53
CA ILE A 110 -4.61 -3.94 -19.58
C ILE A 110 -6.09 -4.30 -19.39
N LEU A 111 -6.53 -4.59 -18.17
CA LEU A 111 -7.94 -4.92 -17.90
C LEU A 111 -8.87 -3.75 -18.24
N ILE A 112 -8.49 -2.51 -17.88
CA ILE A 112 -9.27 -1.33 -18.27
C ILE A 112 -9.23 -1.13 -19.79
N GLY A 113 -8.07 -1.30 -20.41
CA GLY A 113 -7.91 -1.21 -21.86
C GLY A 113 -8.83 -2.18 -22.60
N SER A 114 -8.76 -3.46 -22.23
CA SER A 114 -9.61 -4.53 -22.78
C SER A 114 -11.09 -4.26 -22.54
N SER A 115 -11.46 -3.81 -21.34
CA SER A 115 -12.84 -3.45 -21.01
C SER A 115 -13.34 -2.30 -21.89
N GLY A 116 -12.55 -1.24 -22.04
CA GLY A 116 -12.87 -0.09 -22.89
C GLY A 116 -13.06 -0.48 -24.35
N THR A 117 -12.19 -1.33 -24.90
CA THR A 117 -12.32 -1.83 -26.28
C THR A 117 -13.51 -2.76 -26.47
N LEU A 118 -13.81 -3.60 -25.49
CA LEU A 118 -14.94 -4.53 -25.56
C LEU A 118 -16.26 -3.74 -25.53
N LEU A 119 -16.36 -2.71 -24.68
CA LEU A 119 -17.51 -1.82 -24.64
C LEU A 119 -17.71 -1.07 -25.97
N GLU A 120 -16.62 -0.58 -26.57
CA GLU A 120 -16.65 0.12 -27.86
C GLU A 120 -17.10 -0.79 -29.01
N VAL A 121 -16.65 -2.05 -29.05
CA VAL A 121 -16.97 -2.97 -30.15
C VAL A 121 -18.37 -3.58 -30.02
N TYR A 122 -18.83 -3.89 -28.80
CA TYR A 122 -20.03 -4.72 -28.61
C TYR A 122 -21.28 -3.96 -28.12
N LEU A 123 -21.11 -2.89 -27.34
CA LEU A 123 -22.24 -2.24 -26.64
C LEU A 123 -22.56 -0.86 -27.20
N PHE A 124 -21.54 -0.03 -27.38
CA PHE A 124 -21.69 1.35 -27.81
C PHE A 124 -20.57 1.68 -28.80
N PRO A 125 -20.83 1.63 -30.12
CA PRO A 125 -19.85 1.93 -31.16
C PRO A 125 -19.63 3.44 -31.30
N GLU A 126 -19.15 4.05 -30.21
CA GLU A 126 -18.74 5.45 -30.15
C GLU A 126 -17.33 5.52 -29.57
N ALA A 127 -16.43 6.25 -30.24
CA ALA A 127 -15.05 6.44 -29.79
C ALA A 127 -14.92 7.06 -28.38
N LEU A 128 -15.97 7.73 -27.90
CA LEU A 128 -16.03 8.33 -26.57
C LEU A 128 -16.15 7.28 -25.45
N THR A 129 -16.58 6.06 -25.75
CA THR A 129 -16.89 5.02 -24.75
C THR A 129 -15.64 4.52 -24.04
N LYS A 130 -14.53 4.32 -24.76
CA LYS A 130 -13.22 4.00 -24.15
C LYS A 130 -12.71 5.11 -23.22
N ILE A 131 -12.94 6.37 -23.58
CA ILE A 131 -12.55 7.53 -22.77
C ILE A 131 -13.42 7.61 -21.51
N ALA A 132 -14.73 7.42 -21.67
CA ALA A 132 -15.68 7.36 -20.56
C ALA A 132 -15.33 6.22 -19.59
N THR A 133 -14.91 5.06 -20.11
CA THR A 133 -14.47 3.91 -19.31
C THR A 133 -13.22 4.25 -18.50
N LEU A 134 -12.23 4.94 -19.07
CA LEU A 134 -11.06 5.42 -18.32
C LEU A 134 -11.47 6.37 -17.19
N LEU A 135 -12.30 7.36 -17.50
CA LEU A 135 -12.76 8.34 -16.51
C LEU A 135 -13.56 7.68 -15.39
N PHE A 136 -14.46 6.75 -15.74
CA PHE A 136 -15.20 5.95 -14.77
C PHE A 136 -14.25 5.12 -13.90
N SER A 137 -13.26 4.45 -14.48
CA SER A 137 -12.26 3.68 -13.74
C SER A 137 -11.41 4.55 -12.81
N ALA A 138 -11.14 5.80 -13.17
CA ALA A 138 -10.41 6.75 -12.34
C ALA A 138 -11.24 7.15 -11.10
N VAL A 139 -12.52 7.49 -11.30
CA VAL A 139 -13.44 7.84 -10.20
C VAL A 139 -13.69 6.64 -9.28
N LEU A 140 -13.96 5.48 -9.87
CA LEU A 140 -14.15 4.23 -9.13
C LEU A 140 -12.88 3.86 -8.37
N GLY A 141 -11.70 4.04 -8.98
CA GLY A 141 -10.41 3.86 -8.33
C GLY A 141 -10.24 4.76 -7.10
N LEU A 142 -10.55 6.05 -7.20
CA LEU A 142 -10.52 6.98 -6.05
C LEU A 142 -11.43 6.51 -4.91
N PHE A 143 -12.64 6.07 -5.24
CA PHE A 143 -13.57 5.51 -4.25
C PHE A 143 -13.02 4.24 -3.60
N LEU A 144 -12.49 3.30 -4.38
CA LEU A 144 -11.89 2.06 -3.88
C LEU A 144 -10.69 2.34 -2.97
N VAL A 145 -9.84 3.31 -3.31
CA VAL A 145 -8.69 3.70 -2.46
C VAL A 145 -9.17 4.23 -1.11
N GLU A 146 -10.24 5.03 -1.09
CA GLU A 146 -10.78 5.56 0.16
C GLU A 146 -11.46 4.47 1.01
N VAL A 147 -12.19 3.54 0.38
CA VAL A 147 -12.74 2.35 1.07
C VAL A 147 -11.61 1.49 1.63
N TYR A 148 -10.56 1.23 0.83
CA TYR A 148 -9.38 0.48 1.25
C TYR A 148 -8.72 1.15 2.45
N ARG A 149 -8.48 2.47 2.39
CA ARG A 149 -7.88 3.25 3.48
C ARG A 149 -8.71 3.16 4.77
N ARG A 150 -10.03 3.35 4.67
CA ARG A 150 -10.95 3.28 5.82
C ARG A 150 -11.01 1.88 6.44
N GLY A 151 -10.67 0.86 5.66
CA GLY A 151 -10.56 -0.52 6.10
C GLY A 151 -9.43 -0.78 7.10
N HIS A 152 -8.39 0.05 7.12
CA HIS A 152 -7.27 -0.11 8.06
C HIS A 152 -7.55 0.62 9.37
N ARG A 153 -7.51 -0.11 10.48
CA ARG A 153 -7.66 0.41 11.83
C ARG A 153 -6.58 -0.18 12.72
N PHE A 154 -5.98 0.67 13.55
CA PHE A 154 -4.94 0.25 14.47
C PHE A 154 -5.38 0.58 15.89
N PHE A 155 -5.17 -0.35 16.81
CA PHE A 155 -5.48 -0.18 18.22
C PHE A 155 -4.24 -0.48 19.03
N LEU A 156 -3.89 0.43 19.95
CA LEU A 156 -2.91 0.15 20.97
C LEU A 156 -3.64 -0.08 22.27
N THR A 157 -3.39 -1.25 22.83
CA THR A 157 -3.91 -1.63 24.14
C THR A 157 -2.80 -1.59 25.16
N SER A 158 -3.11 -1.91 26.41
CA SER A 158 -2.12 -1.99 27.49
C SER A 158 -1.11 -3.13 27.30
N TYR A 159 -1.42 -4.18 26.53
CA TYR A 159 -0.57 -5.37 26.38
C TYR A 159 -0.05 -5.60 24.96
N ARG A 160 -0.74 -5.10 23.93
CA ARG A 160 -0.45 -5.43 22.53
C ARG A 160 -0.86 -4.34 21.55
N ILE A 161 -0.33 -4.48 20.35
CA ILE A 161 -0.71 -3.71 19.16
C ILE A 161 -1.61 -4.59 18.31
N ILE A 162 -2.80 -4.09 17.98
CA ILE A 162 -3.79 -4.79 17.16
C ILE A 162 -3.95 -4.02 15.85
N ALA A 163 -3.57 -4.64 14.74
CA ALA A 163 -3.78 -4.13 13.39
C ALA A 163 -4.94 -4.87 12.74
N VAL A 164 -5.98 -4.14 12.36
CA VAL A 164 -7.19 -4.68 11.70
C VAL A 164 -7.27 -4.13 10.29
N LYS A 165 -7.40 -5.04 9.33
CA LYS A 165 -7.77 -4.75 7.95
C LYS A 165 -9.12 -5.31 7.65
N LYS A 166 -10.00 -4.44 7.17
CA LYS A 166 -11.31 -4.81 6.66
C LYS A 166 -11.52 -4.18 5.30
N PHE A 167 -11.21 -4.93 4.24
CA PHE A 167 -11.50 -4.51 2.87
C PHE A 167 -12.42 -5.52 2.19
N ILE A 168 -11.85 -6.56 1.59
CA ILE A 168 -12.59 -7.73 1.06
C ILE A 168 -12.62 -8.83 2.11
N TRP A 169 -11.45 -9.11 2.69
CA TRP A 169 -11.27 -10.06 3.78
C TRP A 169 -10.99 -9.31 5.08
N LYS A 170 -11.32 -9.96 6.19
CA LYS A 170 -10.96 -9.48 7.52
C LYS A 170 -9.66 -10.15 7.94
N GLU A 171 -8.62 -9.35 8.12
CA GLU A 171 -7.34 -9.80 8.67
C GLU A 171 -7.11 -9.04 9.98
N VAL A 172 -6.88 -9.77 11.07
CA VAL A 172 -6.53 -9.21 12.37
C VAL A 172 -5.16 -9.75 12.73
N ARG A 173 -4.25 -8.84 13.10
CA ARG A 173 -2.92 -9.19 13.56
C ARG A 173 -2.66 -8.54 14.91
N GLU A 174 -2.15 -9.34 15.83
CA GLU A 174 -1.89 -8.94 17.21
C GLU A 174 -0.42 -9.18 17.52
N VAL A 175 0.26 -8.18 18.06
CA VAL A 175 1.67 -8.26 18.45
C VAL A 175 1.79 -7.76 19.88
N MET A 176 2.17 -8.65 20.80
CA MET A 176 2.38 -8.30 22.21
C MET A 176 3.67 -7.49 22.39
N TYR A 177 3.71 -6.57 23.35
CA TYR A 177 4.86 -5.67 23.53
C TYR A 177 6.13 -6.38 24.00
N ASP A 178 6.00 -7.48 24.76
CA ASP A 178 7.10 -8.32 25.24
C ASP A 178 7.88 -8.98 24.08
N LYS A 179 7.18 -9.30 22.98
CA LYS A 179 7.73 -9.97 21.79
C LYS A 179 8.29 -9.00 20.75
N ILE A 180 8.21 -7.70 20.97
CA ILE A 180 8.80 -6.69 20.09
C ILE A 180 10.24 -6.48 20.52
N THR A 181 11.18 -6.66 19.61
CA THR A 181 12.61 -6.41 19.88
C THR A 181 13.02 -5.02 19.48
N ASP A 182 12.53 -4.54 18.33
CA ASP A 182 12.86 -3.22 17.81
C ASP A 182 11.65 -2.55 17.13
N ILE A 183 11.69 -1.22 17.06
CA ILE A 183 10.69 -0.38 16.42
C ILE A 183 11.35 0.42 15.30
N TYR A 184 11.05 0.05 14.06
CA TYR A 184 11.48 0.80 12.89
C TYR A 184 10.43 1.85 12.50
N VAL A 185 10.87 3.10 12.28
CA VAL A 185 9.99 4.19 11.83
C VAL A 185 10.41 4.67 10.46
N HIS A 186 9.49 4.60 9.50
CA HIS A 186 9.68 5.10 8.15
C HIS A 186 8.82 6.34 7.91
N GLN A 187 9.48 7.47 7.63
CA GLN A 187 8.81 8.74 7.34
C GLN A 187 9.39 9.34 6.05
N GLY A 188 8.59 9.35 4.98
CA GLY A 188 8.97 9.96 3.71
C GLY A 188 9.01 11.50 3.77
N LEU A 189 9.38 12.15 2.67
CA LEU A 189 9.39 13.63 2.58
C LEU A 189 8.02 14.24 2.90
N LEU A 190 6.96 13.74 2.25
CA LEU A 190 5.59 14.16 2.54
C LEU A 190 5.15 13.79 3.95
N GLY A 191 5.61 12.64 4.44
CA GLY A 191 5.39 12.22 5.82
C GLY A 191 5.97 13.20 6.84
N ARG A 192 7.13 13.81 6.55
CA ARG A 192 7.75 14.83 7.40
C ARG A 192 6.97 16.14 7.41
N ILE A 193 6.47 16.57 6.25
CA ILE A 193 5.72 17.83 6.10
C ILE A 193 4.36 17.72 6.80
N PHE A 194 3.63 16.63 6.57
CA PHE A 194 2.28 16.43 7.09
C PHE A 194 2.24 15.57 8.37
N ASN A 195 3.39 15.35 9.00
CA ASN A 195 3.58 14.58 10.24
C ASN A 195 2.86 13.22 10.28
N TYR A 196 2.98 12.43 9.22
CA TYR A 196 2.53 11.03 9.19
C TYR A 196 3.67 10.09 8.85
N GLY A 197 3.62 8.86 9.34
CA GLY A 197 4.65 7.86 9.06
C GLY A 197 4.20 6.45 9.33
N THR A 198 5.04 5.48 8.95
CA THR A 198 4.76 4.07 9.16
C THR A 198 5.67 3.55 10.27
N ILE A 199 5.09 2.89 11.27
CA ILE A 199 5.83 2.24 12.35
C ILE A 199 5.78 0.73 12.10
N ILE A 200 6.92 0.06 12.18
CA ILE A 200 7.04 -1.38 11.96
C ILE A 200 7.58 -1.98 13.26
N PRO A 201 6.72 -2.61 14.09
CA PRO A 201 7.20 -3.40 15.21
C PRO A 201 7.86 -4.68 14.67
N ILE A 202 9.12 -4.88 15.04
CA ILE A 202 9.90 -6.03 14.64
C ILE A 202 9.88 -7.02 15.79
N SER A 203 9.38 -8.23 15.55
CA SER A 203 9.50 -9.36 16.47
C SER A 203 10.72 -10.21 16.12
N GLU A 204 11.21 -11.02 17.06
CA GLU A 204 12.32 -11.96 16.84
C GLU A 204 12.08 -12.86 15.63
N SER A 205 10.85 -13.37 15.48
CA SER A 205 10.43 -14.19 14.34
C SER A 205 10.29 -13.42 13.02
N GLY A 206 10.24 -12.09 13.04
CA GLY A 206 10.12 -11.23 11.86
C GLY A 206 11.46 -10.76 11.29
N PHE A 207 12.56 -10.95 12.02
CA PHE A 207 13.90 -10.60 11.58
C PHE A 207 14.44 -11.68 10.64
N GLY A 208 14.44 -11.42 9.33
CA GLY A 208 15.04 -12.31 8.32
C GLY A 208 14.07 -13.00 7.35
N LEU A 209 12.75 -12.92 7.54
CA LEU A 209 11.74 -13.48 6.62
C LEU A 209 11.35 -12.51 5.47
N GLY A 210 12.27 -11.63 5.06
CA GLY A 210 12.04 -10.68 3.98
C GLY A 210 12.11 -11.33 2.60
N GLU A 211 11.45 -10.71 1.62
CA GLU A 211 11.53 -10.95 0.16
C GLU A 211 13.00 -11.10 -0.35
N ASP A 212 13.95 -10.50 0.38
CA ASP A 212 15.40 -10.61 0.17
C ASP A 212 15.97 -12.01 0.42
N ALA A 213 15.40 -12.82 1.32
CA ALA A 213 15.79 -14.21 1.53
C ALA A 213 15.35 -15.10 0.36
N SER A 214 14.17 -14.85 -0.22
CA SER A 214 13.71 -15.52 -1.43
C SER A 214 14.51 -15.12 -2.66
N LEU A 215 14.87 -13.84 -2.81
CA LEU A 215 15.76 -13.39 -3.89
C LEU A 215 17.19 -13.92 -3.71
N ALA A 216 17.69 -13.99 -2.47
CA ALA A 216 18.98 -14.60 -2.16
C ALA A 216 18.99 -16.11 -2.47
N ALA A 217 17.93 -16.83 -2.10
CA ALA A 217 17.76 -18.25 -2.42
C ALA A 217 17.68 -18.50 -3.93
N ILE A 218 16.90 -17.70 -4.67
CA ILE A 218 16.81 -17.78 -6.13
C ILE A 218 18.15 -17.41 -6.78
N SER A 219 18.88 -16.44 -6.24
CA SER A 219 20.21 -16.05 -6.75
C SER A 219 21.28 -17.11 -6.46
N ALA A 220 21.19 -17.80 -5.32
CA ALA A 220 22.07 -18.91 -4.98
C ALA A 220 21.77 -20.15 -5.84
N GLU A 221 20.50 -20.41 -6.13
CA GLU A 221 20.05 -21.49 -7.01
C GLU A 221 20.40 -21.23 -8.48
N ALA A 222 20.29 -19.97 -8.93
CA ALA A 222 20.73 -19.54 -10.26
C ALA A 222 22.26 -19.53 -10.41
N ALA A 223 23.01 -19.23 -9.34
CA ALA A 223 24.47 -19.33 -9.32
C ALA A 223 24.96 -20.79 -9.30
N ALA A 224 24.21 -21.70 -8.66
CA ALA A 224 24.52 -23.12 -8.62
C ALA A 224 24.29 -23.81 -9.98
N LYS A 225 23.30 -23.35 -10.78
CA LYS A 225 23.13 -23.76 -12.18
C LYS A 225 24.03 -22.93 -13.11
N ARG A 226 25.30 -23.32 -13.16
CA ARG A 226 26.29 -22.87 -14.17
C ARG A 226 25.68 -22.85 -15.58
N GLY A 227 25.64 -21.68 -16.21
CA GLY A 227 25.88 -21.56 -17.65
C GLY A 227 24.78 -21.03 -18.59
N SER A 228 23.94 -20.07 -18.21
CA SER A 228 23.14 -19.34 -19.22
C SER A 228 23.14 -17.82 -19.01
N LEU A 229 23.61 -17.11 -20.03
CA LEU A 229 23.52 -15.66 -20.26
C LEU A 229 22.46 -14.94 -19.42
N GLY A 230 22.91 -14.18 -18.43
CA GLY A 230 22.10 -13.25 -17.68
C GLY A 230 23.00 -12.15 -17.15
N VAL A 231 22.88 -10.96 -17.74
CA VAL A 231 23.54 -9.73 -17.27
C VAL A 231 23.04 -9.43 -15.86
N ILE A 232 23.85 -9.73 -14.84
CA ILE A 232 23.53 -9.42 -13.45
C ILE A 232 24.38 -8.21 -13.03
N PHE A 233 23.78 -7.03 -13.11
CA PHE A 233 24.19 -5.84 -12.36
C PHE A 233 24.02 -6.12 -10.85
N SER A 234 24.97 -6.83 -10.24
CA SER A 234 25.01 -7.06 -8.79
C SER A 234 25.83 -5.99 -8.11
N GLY A 235 25.19 -4.86 -7.83
CA GLY A 235 25.82 -3.69 -7.23
C GLY A 235 24.86 -2.94 -6.32
N LYS A 236 24.27 -3.61 -5.34
CA LYS A 236 23.59 -2.93 -4.22
C LYS A 236 23.88 -3.66 -2.93
N ARG A 237 24.57 -2.98 -2.00
CA ARG A 237 24.54 -3.30 -0.57
C ARG A 237 23.06 -3.42 -0.18
N SER A 238 22.60 -4.64 0.09
CA SER A 238 21.27 -4.92 0.62
C SER A 238 21.23 -4.43 2.06
N VAL A 239 20.94 -3.14 2.24
CA VAL A 239 20.50 -2.65 3.54
C VAL A 239 19.15 -3.31 3.77
N ASN A 240 19.14 -4.37 4.57
CA ASN A 240 17.95 -5.13 4.96
C ASN A 240 17.00 -4.18 5.69
N ARG A 241 16.12 -3.53 4.93
CA ARG A 241 15.04 -2.72 5.49
C ARG A 241 13.86 -3.66 5.69
N PRO A 242 13.36 -3.86 6.91
CA PRO A 242 12.20 -4.70 7.14
C PRO A 242 11.01 -4.12 6.37
N LYS A 243 10.70 -4.72 5.22
CA LYS A 243 9.58 -4.33 4.38
C LYS A 243 8.37 -5.16 4.81
N ALA A 244 7.75 -4.71 5.88
CA ALA A 244 6.54 -5.33 6.38
C ALA A 244 5.36 -4.96 5.45
N SER A 245 4.52 -5.95 5.10
CA SER A 245 3.22 -5.68 4.45
C SER A 245 2.42 -4.68 5.30
N SER A 246 1.50 -3.91 4.70
CA SER A 246 0.73 -2.86 5.39
C SER A 246 -0.03 -3.35 6.64
N TYR A 247 -0.18 -4.66 6.82
CA TYR A 247 -0.82 -5.33 7.97
C TYR A 247 0.15 -5.73 9.08
N PHE A 248 1.43 -5.78 8.76
CA PHE A 248 2.52 -6.04 9.69
C PHE A 248 3.11 -4.73 10.23
N SER A 249 2.61 -3.59 9.73
CA SER A 249 3.04 -2.26 10.10
C SER A 249 1.86 -1.37 10.44
N LEU A 250 2.08 -0.51 11.42
CA LEU A 250 1.25 0.63 11.76
C LEU A 250 1.40 1.67 10.64
N TYR A 251 0.68 1.47 9.54
CA TYR A 251 0.86 2.21 8.29
C TYR A 251 0.24 3.62 8.32
N GLY A 252 1.02 4.63 7.94
CA GLY A 252 0.51 5.98 7.70
C GLY A 252 -0.09 6.67 8.94
N ILE A 253 0.39 6.35 10.13
CA ILE A 253 -0.11 6.87 11.40
C ILE A 253 0.26 8.34 11.59
N PRO A 254 -0.66 9.18 12.10
CA PRO A 254 -0.36 10.56 12.49
C PRO A 254 0.59 10.59 13.70
N ASP A 255 1.55 11.50 13.67
CA ASP A 255 2.58 11.68 14.70
C ASP A 255 3.33 10.38 15.07
N PRO A 256 4.14 9.83 14.14
CA PRO A 256 4.85 8.58 14.35
C PRO A 256 5.88 8.65 15.48
N LYS A 257 6.40 9.85 15.81
CA LYS A 257 7.40 10.03 16.87
C LYS A 257 6.80 9.82 18.25
N ARG A 258 5.65 10.44 18.52
CA ARG A 258 4.93 10.24 19.78
C ARG A 258 4.50 8.78 19.94
N MET A 259 3.97 8.18 18.88
CA MET A 259 3.54 6.79 18.92
C MET A 259 4.69 5.82 19.18
N ARG A 260 5.88 6.07 18.58
CA ARG A 260 7.09 5.31 18.89
C ARG A 260 7.46 5.42 20.37
N GLY A 261 7.40 6.61 20.96
CA GLY A 261 7.69 6.83 22.38
C GLY A 261 6.74 6.05 23.30
N ILE A 262 5.44 6.08 23.00
CA ILE A 262 4.41 5.33 23.75
C ILE A 262 4.69 3.82 23.65
N ILE A 263 4.88 3.28 22.45
CA ILE A 263 5.18 1.85 22.26
C ILE A 263 6.46 1.46 22.99
N GLY A 264 7.52 2.27 22.88
CA GLY A 264 8.79 2.02 23.55
C GLY A 264 8.65 2.01 25.08
N SER A 265 7.87 2.93 25.65
CA SER A 265 7.61 2.94 27.10
C SER A 265 6.87 1.68 27.56
N LYS A 266 5.88 1.21 26.79
CA LYS A 266 5.13 -0.02 27.08
C LYS A 266 6.01 -1.27 26.97
N MET A 267 6.91 -1.30 25.99
CA MET A 267 7.90 -2.38 25.88
C MET A 267 8.82 -2.43 27.09
N LEU A 268 9.22 -1.28 27.65
CA LEU A 268 10.03 -1.23 28.87
C LEU A 268 9.24 -1.68 30.09
N GLU A 269 8.00 -1.21 30.27
CA GLU A 269 7.12 -1.61 31.38
C GLU A 269 6.88 -3.13 31.42
N MET A 270 6.79 -3.76 30.26
CA MET A 270 6.49 -5.19 30.12
C MET A 270 7.72 -6.10 30.19
N LYS A 271 8.94 -5.56 30.27
CA LYS A 271 10.15 -6.38 30.48
C LYS A 271 10.18 -6.95 31.91
N GLU A 272 10.73 -8.16 32.04
CA GLU A 272 10.80 -8.87 33.33
C GLU A 272 11.54 -8.08 34.41
N THR A 273 12.61 -7.37 34.06
CA THR A 273 13.45 -6.64 35.03
C THR A 273 12.68 -5.58 35.82
N PRO A 274 11.92 -4.65 35.19
CA PRO A 274 11.09 -3.71 35.95
C PRO A 274 9.95 -4.38 36.72
N ILE A 275 9.38 -5.48 36.22
CA ILE A 275 8.36 -6.24 36.95
C ILE A 275 8.95 -6.84 38.24
N LEU A 276 10.13 -7.46 38.14
CA LEU A 276 10.85 -8.03 39.29
C LEU A 276 11.24 -6.97 40.31
N ARG A 277 11.73 -5.80 39.86
CA ARG A 277 12.01 -4.67 40.75
C ARG A 277 10.75 -4.19 41.48
N ARG A 278 9.62 -4.08 40.79
CA ARG A 278 8.35 -3.68 41.39
C ARG A 278 7.88 -4.70 42.45
N ILE A 279 8.05 -6.00 42.18
CA ILE A 279 7.74 -7.06 43.15
C ILE A 279 8.68 -6.95 44.36
N GLU A 280 9.98 -6.75 44.15
CA GLU A 280 10.95 -6.59 45.23
C GLU A 280 10.62 -5.38 46.12
N ASP A 281 10.28 -4.23 45.52
CA ASP A 281 9.92 -3.01 46.25
C ASP A 281 8.65 -3.22 47.10
N LEU A 282 7.62 -3.86 46.53
CA LEU A 282 6.39 -4.20 47.26
C LEU A 282 6.68 -5.15 48.44
N LEU A 283 7.51 -6.16 48.24
CA LEU A 283 7.92 -7.07 49.32
C LEU A 283 8.74 -6.37 50.40
N ARG A 284 9.58 -5.38 50.03
CA ARG A 284 10.31 -4.54 50.99
C ARG A 284 9.38 -3.65 51.80
N GLU A 285 8.39 -3.03 51.17
CA GLU A 285 7.37 -2.22 51.85
C GLU A 285 6.54 -3.04 52.82
N GLU A 286 6.11 -4.23 52.41
CA GLU A 286 5.32 -5.13 53.25
C GLU A 286 6.12 -5.62 54.47
N ARG A 287 7.41 -5.95 54.28
CA ARG A 287 8.33 -6.24 55.40
C ARG A 287 8.50 -5.06 56.35
N ARG A 288 8.56 -3.82 55.84
CA ARG A 288 8.66 -2.62 56.67
C ARG A 288 7.40 -2.40 57.50
N LYS A 289 6.21 -2.58 56.90
CA LYS A 289 4.93 -2.49 57.61
C LYS A 289 4.85 -3.51 58.74
N LYS A 290 5.18 -4.79 58.47
CA LYS A 290 5.20 -5.83 59.51
C LYS A 290 6.11 -5.49 60.69
N LYS A 291 7.31 -4.95 60.42
CA LYS A 291 8.22 -4.49 61.49
C LYS A 291 7.70 -3.29 62.27
N HIS A 292 6.91 -2.43 61.63
CA HIS A 292 6.29 -1.29 62.30
C HIS A 292 5.15 -1.75 63.21
N ASP A 293 4.32 -2.67 62.73
CA ASP A 293 3.21 -3.25 63.50
C ASP A 293 3.71 -4.08 64.70
N GLU A 294 4.84 -4.80 64.55
CA GLU A 294 5.51 -5.52 65.64
C GLU A 294 6.09 -4.59 66.72
N ASN A 295 6.49 -3.37 66.35
CA ASN A 295 7.04 -2.38 67.29
C ASN A 295 5.96 -1.54 67.99
N GLU A 296 4.75 -1.45 67.44
CA GLU A 296 3.62 -0.74 68.08
C GLU A 296 2.73 -1.67 68.93
N GLY A 297 2.87 -3.00 68.78
CA GLY A 297 2.15 -4.00 69.55
C GLY A 297 2.87 -4.52 70.81
N ALA A 298 4.08 -4.03 71.10
CA ALA A 298 4.90 -4.36 72.27
C ALA A 298 5.02 -3.15 73.21
#